data_AF-A0A0B4GRJ8-F1
#
_entry.id   AF-A0A0B4GRJ8-F1
#
_cell.length_a   1.000
_cell.length_b   1.000
_cell.length_c   1.000
_cell.angle_alpha   90.00
_cell.angle_beta   90.00
_cell.angle_gamma   90.00
#
_symmetry.space_group_name_H-M   'P 1'
#
loop_
_entity.id
_entity.type
_entity.pdbx_description
1 polymer ?
#
loop_
_entity_poly.entity_id
_entity_poly.type
_entity_poly.pdbx_seq_one_letter_code
_entity_poly.pdbx_strand_id
1 'polypeptide(L)'
;MATDTPQPAAQTHPQPPTPDRFHPFPRLPSELRSKIWHSSFTPRVVELHGRKAHYADAFKHHGSAPKWQTGCNNPAALSATSESRAAALQHYRIKLPLATAASCDRAGDSVAHPHRVLYVDPAADTVVVLGDLDYYRLSLLLLDIRRRDPAGLGLRRLAISARWTCHQGAGTSIRALVRNMFPELVQMVVYMYDEELPPAEWANGVCALHDCSDKEYYKRYAMGRGQEMRDGDKWMVVGEKELRVMDLDFERGW
;
A
#
# COMPACT_ATOMS: atom_id res chain seq x y z
N MET A 1 55.15 -37.48 -18.85
CA MET A 1 53.81 -37.92 -19.28
C MET A 1 52.83 -36.85 -18.85
N ALA A 2 52.42 -35.97 -19.76
CA ALA A 2 51.46 -34.90 -19.48
C ALA A 2 50.11 -35.32 -20.07
N THR A 3 49.09 -35.38 -19.22
CA THR A 3 47.70 -35.69 -19.58
C THR A 3 47.01 -34.42 -20.07
N ASP A 4 46.79 -34.33 -21.38
CA ASP A 4 45.90 -33.34 -21.99
C ASP A 4 44.45 -33.69 -21.64
N THR A 5 43.78 -32.76 -20.97
CA THR A 5 42.33 -32.85 -20.74
C THR A 5 41.66 -31.88 -21.71
N PRO A 6 40.78 -32.33 -22.64
CA PRO A 6 40.16 -31.43 -23.59
C PRO A 6 39.12 -30.53 -22.90
N GLN A 7 39.30 -29.23 -23.08
CA GLN A 7 38.44 -28.16 -22.59
C GLN A 7 37.09 -28.20 -23.34
N PRO A 8 35.94 -28.11 -22.64
CA PRO A 8 34.64 -28.15 -23.29
C PRO A 8 34.42 -26.89 -24.15
N ALA A 9 33.96 -27.11 -25.38
CA ALA A 9 33.66 -26.08 -26.36
C ALA A 9 32.69 -25.03 -25.77
N ALA A 10 33.12 -23.77 -25.77
CA ALA A 10 32.30 -22.65 -25.40
C ALA A 10 31.09 -22.57 -26.35
N GLN A 11 29.89 -22.79 -25.82
CA GLN A 11 28.65 -22.55 -26.53
C GLN A 11 28.48 -21.04 -26.70
N THR A 12 28.88 -20.52 -27.87
CA THR A 12 28.52 -19.18 -28.31
C THR A 12 27.02 -19.14 -28.58
N HIS A 13 26.24 -18.69 -27.59
CA HIS A 13 24.87 -18.25 -27.83
C HIS A 13 24.92 -17.05 -28.79
N PRO A 14 24.23 -17.09 -29.94
CA PRO A 14 24.15 -15.94 -30.84
C PRO A 14 23.52 -14.78 -30.06
N GLN A 15 24.26 -13.66 -29.96
CA GLN A 15 23.70 -12.44 -29.39
C GLN A 15 22.46 -12.04 -30.20
N PRO A 16 21.34 -11.71 -29.53
CA PRO A 16 20.17 -11.20 -30.23
C PRO A 16 20.57 -9.92 -30.97
N PRO A 17 20.13 -9.75 -32.23
CA PRO A 17 20.44 -8.57 -33.02
C PRO A 17 19.97 -7.33 -32.26
N THR A 18 20.88 -6.38 -32.04
CA THR A 18 20.54 -5.07 -31.51
C THR A 18 19.63 -4.36 -32.51
N PRO A 19 18.42 -3.95 -32.12
CA PRO A 19 17.51 -3.29 -33.04
C PRO A 19 18.06 -1.92 -33.44
N ASP A 20 18.28 -1.70 -34.74
CA ASP A 20 18.83 -0.46 -35.31
C ASP A 20 17.93 0.78 -35.09
N ARG A 21 16.67 0.59 -34.64
CA ARG A 21 15.70 1.67 -34.49
C ARG A 21 14.66 1.39 -33.41
N PHE A 22 14.54 2.30 -32.45
CA PHE A 22 13.45 2.29 -31.48
C PHE A 22 12.17 2.86 -32.12
N HIS A 23 11.10 2.08 -32.17
CA HIS A 23 9.80 2.58 -32.63
C HIS A 23 9.17 3.46 -31.53
N PRO A 24 8.79 4.71 -31.86
CA PRO A 24 8.08 5.56 -30.89
C PRO A 24 6.81 4.87 -30.39
N PHE A 25 6.55 4.94 -29.08
CA PHE A 25 5.41 4.26 -28.45
C PHE A 25 4.07 4.44 -29.19
N PRO A 26 3.68 5.66 -29.65
CA PRO A 26 2.40 5.84 -30.35
C PRO A 26 2.28 5.12 -31.70
N ARG A 27 3.41 4.70 -32.29
CA ARG A 27 3.45 4.00 -33.59
C ARG A 27 3.42 2.48 -33.45
N LEU A 28 3.45 1.96 -32.22
CA LEU A 28 3.30 0.54 -31.98
C LEU A 28 1.84 0.11 -32.25
N PRO A 29 1.62 -1.12 -32.75
CA PRO A 29 0.29 -1.73 -32.80
C PRO A 29 -0.44 -1.63 -31.45
N SER A 30 -1.77 -1.49 -31.50
CA SER A 30 -2.64 -1.37 -30.32
C SER A 30 -2.42 -2.48 -29.30
N GLU A 31 -2.15 -3.69 -29.77
CA GLU A 31 -1.95 -4.87 -28.94
C GLU A 31 -0.66 -4.73 -28.12
N LEU A 32 0.41 -4.20 -28.73
CA LEU A 32 1.68 -3.97 -28.04
C LEU A 32 1.58 -2.81 -27.05
N ARG A 33 0.92 -1.71 -27.42
CA ARG A 33 0.69 -0.58 -26.51
C ARG A 33 -0.13 -1.01 -25.30
N SER A 34 -1.17 -1.80 -25.51
CA SER A 34 -1.96 -2.40 -24.44
C SER A 34 -1.12 -3.29 -23.53
N LYS A 35 -0.29 -4.19 -24.09
CA LYS A 35 0.61 -5.04 -23.30
C LYS A 35 1.58 -4.23 -22.45
N ILE A 36 2.15 -3.15 -23.00
CA ILE A 36 3.04 -2.26 -22.28
C ILE A 36 2.30 -1.58 -21.11
N TRP A 37 1.08 -1.08 -21.33
CA TRP A 37 0.29 -0.48 -20.24
C TRP A 37 -0.01 -1.47 -19.13
N HIS A 38 -0.47 -2.68 -19.45
CA HIS A 38 -0.74 -3.70 -18.43
C HIS A 38 0.53 -4.11 -17.68
N SER A 39 1.68 -4.12 -18.37
CA SER A 39 2.97 -4.42 -17.75
C SER A 39 3.49 -3.28 -16.85
N SER A 40 2.97 -2.05 -17.02
CA SER A 40 3.29 -0.91 -16.14
C SER A 40 2.51 -0.92 -14.82
N PHE A 41 1.49 -1.77 -14.68
CA PHE A 41 0.71 -1.89 -13.45
C PHE A 41 1.44 -2.80 -12.47
N THR A 42 2.22 -2.19 -11.59
CA THR A 42 2.97 -2.90 -10.56
C THR A 42 2.29 -2.77 -9.20
N PRO A 43 2.38 -3.80 -8.33
CA PRO A 43 1.99 -3.67 -6.93
C PRO A 43 2.73 -2.49 -6.29
N ARG A 44 2.00 -1.71 -5.50
CA ARG A 44 2.56 -0.55 -4.79
C ARG A 44 2.02 -0.44 -3.37
N VAL A 45 2.68 0.39 -2.58
CA VAL A 45 2.23 0.76 -1.25
C VAL A 45 1.57 2.14 -1.34
N VAL A 46 0.34 2.23 -0.86
CA VAL A 46 -0.42 3.49 -0.84
C VAL A 46 -0.76 3.84 0.60
N GLU A 47 -0.33 5.01 1.04
CA GLU A 47 -0.60 5.48 2.39
C GLU A 47 -1.97 6.17 2.45
N LEU A 48 -2.66 5.99 3.56
CA LEU A 48 -3.86 6.72 3.94
C LEU A 48 -3.67 7.22 5.36
N HIS A 49 -3.98 8.48 5.60
CA HIS A 49 -3.93 9.06 6.93
C HIS A 49 -5.18 9.89 7.21
N GLY A 50 -5.58 9.93 8.48
CA GLY A 50 -6.63 10.85 8.92
C GLY A 50 -6.11 12.28 9.04
N ARG A 51 -7.01 13.26 9.04
CA ARG A 51 -6.66 14.62 9.48
C ARG A 51 -6.17 14.58 10.93
N LYS A 52 -5.19 15.43 11.26
CA LYS A 52 -4.75 15.67 12.65
C LYS A 52 -5.96 15.98 13.54
N ALA A 53 -6.19 15.16 14.55
CA ALA A 53 -7.33 15.32 15.45
C ALA A 53 -7.27 16.69 16.14
N HIS A 54 -8.31 17.49 15.98
CA HIS A 54 -8.50 18.76 16.69
C HIS A 54 -9.41 18.54 17.89
N TYR A 55 -9.23 19.24 19.00
CA TYR A 55 -10.08 19.04 20.19
C TYR A 55 -11.57 19.35 19.95
N ALA A 56 -11.88 20.17 18.94
CA ALA A 56 -13.23 20.52 18.51
C ALA A 56 -13.81 19.56 17.44
N ASP A 57 -13.08 18.51 17.08
CA ASP A 57 -13.53 17.51 16.12
C ASP A 57 -14.69 16.72 16.73
N ALA A 58 -15.91 17.02 16.28
CA ALA A 58 -17.15 16.32 16.62
C ALA A 58 -17.12 14.80 16.29
N PHE A 59 -16.04 14.34 15.66
CA PHE A 59 -15.73 12.93 15.40
C PHE A 59 -15.62 12.08 16.67
N LYS A 60 -15.40 12.68 17.85
CA LYS A 60 -15.49 11.97 19.14
C LYS A 60 -16.92 11.71 19.60
N HIS A 61 -17.93 12.34 18.99
CA HIS A 61 -19.30 12.31 19.50
C HIS A 61 -20.36 11.88 18.49
N HIS A 62 -20.11 11.96 17.18
CA HIS A 62 -21.09 11.56 16.15
C HIS A 62 -20.39 10.85 14.99
N GLY A 63 -20.75 9.58 14.75
CA GLY A 63 -20.14 8.61 13.81
C GLY A 63 -20.10 9.01 12.32
N SER A 64 -19.53 10.17 12.01
CA SER A 64 -19.18 10.58 10.66
C SER A 64 -17.96 9.79 10.18
N ALA A 65 -18.01 9.34 8.92
CA ALA A 65 -16.94 8.55 8.33
C ALA A 65 -15.61 9.33 8.35
N PRO A 66 -14.48 8.66 8.67
CA PRO A 66 -13.18 9.31 8.69
C PRO A 66 -12.86 9.92 7.33
N LYS A 67 -12.38 11.17 7.36
CA LYS A 67 -11.94 11.91 6.18
C LYS A 67 -10.48 11.56 5.88
N TRP A 68 -10.27 10.79 4.82
CA TRP A 68 -8.95 10.26 4.45
C TRP A 68 -8.16 11.21 3.55
N GLN A 69 -6.86 11.30 3.80
CA GLN A 69 -5.88 12.00 2.99
C GLN A 69 -4.77 11.02 2.59
N THR A 70 -4.02 11.39 1.55
CA THR A 70 -2.83 10.64 1.12
C THR A 70 -1.83 11.58 0.47
N GLY A 71 -0.54 11.37 0.66
CA GLY A 71 0.51 12.01 -0.13
C GLY A 71 0.88 11.22 -1.39
N CYS A 72 0.41 9.98 -1.55
CA CYS A 72 0.70 9.15 -2.72
C CYS A 72 0.12 9.70 -4.04
N ASN A 73 0.86 9.49 -5.11
CA ASN A 73 0.39 9.71 -6.48
C ASN A 73 -0.50 8.56 -6.97
N ASN A 74 -1.41 8.89 -7.89
CA ASN A 74 -2.07 7.88 -8.73
C ASN A 74 -1.12 7.43 -9.84
N PRO A 75 -1.21 6.21 -10.38
CA PRO A 75 -0.30 5.77 -11.45
C PRO A 75 -0.41 6.64 -12.69
N ALA A 76 0.72 6.92 -13.35
CA ALA A 76 0.78 7.79 -14.53
C ALA A 76 -0.14 7.33 -15.68
N ALA A 77 -0.44 6.04 -15.77
CA ALA A 77 -1.38 5.50 -16.74
C ALA A 77 -2.79 6.11 -16.66
N LEU A 78 -3.21 6.62 -15.49
CA LEU A 78 -4.50 7.30 -15.33
C LEU A 78 -4.53 8.71 -15.97
N SER A 79 -3.37 9.31 -16.27
CA SER A 79 -3.27 10.66 -16.82
C SER A 79 -2.65 10.72 -18.22
N ALA A 80 -1.85 9.73 -18.64
CA ALA A 80 -1.05 9.80 -19.86
C ALA A 80 -1.87 9.89 -21.17
N THR A 81 -2.81 8.98 -21.40
CA THR A 81 -3.65 8.93 -22.61
C THR A 81 -5.06 8.41 -22.31
N SER A 82 -6.00 8.53 -23.24
CA SER A 82 -7.33 7.90 -23.11
C SER A 82 -7.25 6.38 -23.04
N GLU A 83 -6.37 5.77 -23.84
CA GLU A 83 -6.14 4.32 -23.87
C GLU A 83 -5.55 3.81 -22.54
N SER A 84 -4.48 4.45 -22.06
CA SER A 84 -3.86 4.08 -20.79
C SER A 84 -4.84 4.26 -19.63
N ARG A 85 -5.64 5.33 -19.66
CA ARG A 85 -6.66 5.58 -18.63
C ARG A 85 -7.73 4.50 -18.64
N ALA A 86 -8.20 4.08 -19.80
CA ALA A 86 -9.19 3.01 -19.91
C ALA A 86 -8.65 1.70 -19.33
N ALA A 87 -7.40 1.33 -19.66
CA ALA A 87 -6.75 0.14 -19.10
C ALA A 87 -6.55 0.26 -17.57
N ALA A 88 -6.08 1.42 -17.10
CA ALA A 88 -5.85 1.65 -15.67
C ALA A 88 -7.15 1.63 -14.86
N LEU A 89 -8.25 2.16 -15.38
CA LEU A 89 -9.56 2.13 -14.69
C LEU A 89 -10.16 0.72 -14.58
N GLN A 90 -9.76 -0.22 -15.44
CA GLN A 90 -10.12 -1.64 -15.31
C GLN A 90 -9.30 -2.33 -14.22
N HIS A 91 -8.05 -1.88 -14.01
CA HIS A 91 -7.12 -2.45 -13.03
C HIS A 91 -7.33 -1.86 -11.62
N TYR A 92 -7.27 -0.54 -11.48
CA TYR A 92 -7.46 0.19 -10.23
C TYR A 92 -8.95 0.51 -10.01
N ARG A 93 -9.69 -0.50 -9.55
CA ARG A 93 -11.16 -0.49 -9.51
C ARG A 93 -11.75 0.33 -8.38
N ILE A 94 -11.03 0.47 -7.27
CA ILE A 94 -11.54 1.18 -6.09
C ILE A 94 -11.21 2.66 -6.23
N LYS A 95 -12.24 3.49 -6.11
CA LYS A 95 -12.16 4.96 -6.17
C LYS A 95 -12.45 5.55 -4.80
N LEU A 96 -11.42 5.96 -4.08
CA LEU A 96 -11.52 6.55 -2.75
C LEU A 96 -11.44 8.09 -2.84
N PRO A 97 -12.54 8.82 -2.57
CA PRO A 97 -12.52 10.27 -2.52
C PRO A 97 -11.66 10.74 -1.34
N LEU A 98 -10.77 11.69 -1.60
CA LEU A 98 -9.86 12.20 -0.60
C LEU A 98 -10.34 13.54 -0.06
N ALA A 99 -10.16 13.74 1.24
CA ALA A 99 -10.31 15.04 1.85
C ALA A 99 -9.15 15.96 1.42
N THR A 100 -9.39 17.27 1.46
CA THR A 100 -8.31 18.24 1.34
C THR A 100 -7.39 18.17 2.53
N ALA A 101 -6.09 18.31 2.25
CA ALA A 101 -5.11 18.75 3.21
C ALA A 101 -5.36 20.24 3.51
N ALA A 102 -6.40 20.55 4.29
CA ALA A 102 -6.55 21.89 4.83
C ALA A 102 -5.56 22.06 6.00
N SER A 103 -4.63 23.00 5.89
CA SER A 103 -3.94 23.57 7.03
C SER A 103 -5.00 24.07 8.01
N CYS A 104 -5.08 23.47 9.19
CA CYS A 104 -6.14 23.74 10.13
C CYS A 104 -5.94 25.10 10.81
N ASP A 105 -6.22 26.22 10.13
CA ASP A 105 -6.18 27.56 10.75
C ASP A 105 -7.55 28.25 10.84
N ARG A 106 -8.63 27.71 10.24
CA ARG A 106 -9.98 28.31 10.36
C ARG A 106 -11.11 27.27 10.47
N ALA A 107 -12.04 27.53 11.39
CA ALA A 107 -13.32 26.84 11.46
C ALA A 107 -14.18 27.24 10.25
N GLY A 108 -14.59 26.26 9.44
CA GLY A 108 -15.46 26.49 8.27
C GLY A 108 -15.00 25.81 6.98
N ASP A 109 -13.73 25.40 6.87
CA ASP A 109 -13.22 24.86 5.62
C ASP A 109 -13.42 23.34 5.51
N SER A 110 -14.60 22.94 5.04
CA SER A 110 -14.77 21.70 4.28
C SER A 110 -14.79 22.02 2.80
N VAL A 111 -13.61 22.20 2.20
CA VAL A 111 -13.50 22.13 0.76
C VAL A 111 -12.69 20.90 0.45
N ALA A 112 -13.28 19.69 0.53
CA ALA A 112 -12.69 18.54 -0.16
C ALA A 112 -12.31 19.02 -1.57
N HIS A 113 -11.11 18.71 -2.08
CA HIS A 113 -10.87 18.95 -3.49
C HIS A 113 -11.82 17.98 -4.18
N PRO A 114 -12.89 18.46 -4.83
CA PRO A 114 -14.00 17.57 -5.24
C PRO A 114 -13.57 16.54 -6.28
N HIS A 115 -12.31 16.61 -6.75
CA HIS A 115 -11.76 15.80 -7.82
C HIS A 115 -10.58 14.91 -7.41
N ARG A 116 -10.02 15.02 -6.19
CA ARG A 116 -8.89 14.14 -5.83
C ARG A 116 -9.41 12.80 -5.34
N VAL A 117 -9.19 11.78 -6.16
CA VAL A 117 -9.58 10.40 -5.93
C VAL A 117 -8.32 9.56 -5.91
N LEU A 118 -8.12 8.74 -4.87
CA LEU A 118 -7.12 7.68 -4.90
C LEU A 118 -7.71 6.46 -5.61
N TYR A 119 -6.99 5.94 -6.59
CA TYR A 119 -7.34 4.70 -7.27
C TYR A 119 -6.52 3.56 -6.68
N VAL A 120 -7.19 2.49 -6.24
CA VAL A 120 -6.53 1.35 -5.59
C VAL A 120 -6.87 0.07 -6.36
N ASP A 121 -5.86 -0.77 -6.60
CA ASP A 121 -6.10 -2.16 -6.98
C ASP A 121 -6.18 -3.01 -5.71
N PRO A 122 -7.38 -3.50 -5.31
CA PRO A 122 -7.52 -4.29 -4.09
C PRO A 122 -6.72 -5.60 -4.10
N ALA A 123 -6.32 -6.11 -5.25
CA ALA A 123 -5.59 -7.37 -5.37
C ALA A 123 -4.07 -7.21 -5.20
N ALA A 124 -3.50 -6.15 -5.77
CA ALA A 124 -2.06 -5.90 -5.79
C ALA A 124 -1.59 -4.88 -4.76
N ASP A 125 -2.33 -3.77 -4.59
CA ASP A 125 -1.90 -2.65 -3.75
C ASP A 125 -1.92 -3.03 -2.26
N THR A 126 -0.94 -2.53 -1.52
CA THR A 126 -0.92 -2.59 -0.06
C THR A 126 -1.32 -1.23 0.49
N VAL A 127 -2.45 -1.17 1.20
CA VAL A 127 -2.89 0.06 1.85
C VAL A 127 -2.22 0.15 3.22
N VAL A 128 -1.42 1.19 3.42
CA VAL A 128 -0.85 1.57 4.72
C VAL A 128 -1.76 2.57 5.37
N VAL A 129 -2.14 2.36 6.63
CA VAL A 129 -2.93 3.33 7.38
C VAL A 129 -2.09 3.96 8.47
N LEU A 130 -1.88 5.27 8.38
CA LEU A 130 -1.20 6.11 9.37
C LEU A 130 -2.21 6.81 10.29
N GLY A 131 -1.70 7.23 11.44
CA GLY A 131 -2.42 8.05 12.41
C GLY A 131 -2.93 7.29 13.62
N ASP A 132 -3.52 8.05 14.56
CA ASP A 132 -4.25 7.50 15.70
C ASP A 132 -5.58 6.91 15.24
N LEU A 133 -5.47 5.71 14.71
CA LEU A 133 -6.56 4.90 14.23
C LEU A 133 -6.96 3.93 15.35
N ASP A 134 -8.26 3.80 15.60
CA ASP A 134 -8.82 2.76 16.46
C ASP A 134 -9.49 1.67 15.61
N TYR A 135 -9.82 0.52 16.22
CA TYR A 135 -10.49 -0.60 15.56
C TYR A 135 -11.76 -0.17 14.81
N TYR A 136 -12.50 0.80 15.35
CA TYR A 136 -13.73 1.30 14.75
C TYR A 136 -13.46 2.06 13.45
N ARG A 137 -12.50 3.00 13.44
CA ARG A 137 -12.12 3.77 12.25
C ARG A 137 -11.54 2.88 11.16
N LEU A 138 -10.73 1.89 11.53
CA LEU A 138 -10.25 0.88 10.60
C LEU A 138 -11.42 0.10 9.98
N SER A 139 -12.40 -0.30 10.80
CA SER A 139 -13.58 -1.00 10.32
C SER A 139 -14.39 -0.17 9.31
N LEU A 140 -14.53 1.14 9.54
CA LEU A 140 -15.22 2.05 8.64
C LEU A 140 -14.48 2.24 7.31
N LEU A 141 -13.15 2.41 7.34
CA LEU A 141 -12.32 2.51 6.13
C LEU A 141 -12.55 1.31 5.24
N LEU A 142 -12.41 0.13 5.82
CA LEU A 142 -12.40 -1.08 5.04
C LEU A 142 -13.82 -1.46 4.58
N LEU A 143 -14.87 -1.13 5.34
CA LEU A 143 -16.25 -1.20 4.87
C LEU A 143 -16.51 -0.23 3.70
N ASP A 144 -15.92 0.97 3.72
CA ASP A 144 -16.00 1.91 2.59
C ASP A 144 -15.27 1.37 1.35
N ILE A 145 -14.07 0.82 1.52
CA ILE A 145 -13.31 0.15 0.45
C ILE A 145 -14.13 -0.99 -0.16
N ARG A 146 -14.72 -1.88 0.66
CA ARG A 146 -15.55 -2.98 0.16
C ARG A 146 -16.79 -2.51 -0.59
N ARG A 147 -17.48 -1.48 -0.08
CA ARG A 147 -18.65 -0.88 -0.77
C ARG A 147 -18.29 -0.28 -2.13
N ARG A 148 -17.04 0.14 -2.31
CA ARG A 148 -16.53 0.75 -3.54
C ARG A 148 -15.90 -0.25 -4.50
N ASP A 149 -15.71 -1.50 -4.10
CA ASP A 149 -15.17 -2.54 -4.97
C ASP A 149 -16.30 -3.20 -5.78
N PRO A 150 -16.43 -2.88 -7.08
CA PRO A 150 -17.50 -3.45 -7.91
C PRO A 150 -17.40 -4.96 -8.08
N ALA A 151 -16.21 -5.55 -7.88
CA ALA A 151 -16.02 -6.99 -8.00
C ALA A 151 -16.15 -7.72 -6.66
N GLY A 152 -16.28 -6.98 -5.55
CA GLY A 152 -16.41 -7.54 -4.21
C GLY A 152 -15.23 -8.41 -3.76
N LEU A 153 -14.03 -8.22 -4.33
CA LEU A 153 -12.83 -8.93 -3.88
C LEU A 153 -12.39 -8.45 -2.50
N GLY A 154 -12.58 -7.15 -2.23
CA GLY A 154 -12.11 -6.50 -1.02
C GLY A 154 -10.58 -6.38 -0.97
N LEU A 155 -10.08 -5.63 0.01
CA LEU A 155 -8.65 -5.34 0.12
C LEU A 155 -7.87 -6.56 0.61
N ARG A 156 -6.92 -7.04 -0.19
CA ARG A 156 -6.13 -8.24 0.14
C ARG A 156 -4.88 -7.95 0.98
N ARG A 157 -4.42 -6.69 1.05
CA ARG A 157 -3.16 -6.32 1.72
C ARG A 157 -3.30 -5.04 2.51
N LEU A 158 -3.03 -5.12 3.80
CA LEU A 158 -3.17 -4.02 4.75
C LEU A 158 -1.91 -3.90 5.60
N ALA A 159 -1.47 -2.67 5.83
CA ALA A 159 -0.36 -2.36 6.72
C ALA A 159 -0.80 -1.37 7.82
N ILE A 160 -0.48 -1.69 9.07
CA ILE A 160 -0.83 -0.87 10.25
C ILE A 160 0.40 -0.60 11.14
N SER A 161 0.34 0.43 11.98
CA SER A 161 1.44 0.76 12.89
C SER A 161 1.67 -0.31 13.94
N ALA A 162 2.93 -0.54 14.31
CA ALA A 162 3.31 -1.35 15.47
C ALA A 162 2.64 -0.90 16.77
N ARG A 163 2.23 0.36 16.88
CA ARG A 163 1.50 0.90 18.04
C ARG A 163 0.18 0.18 18.32
N TRP A 164 -0.43 -0.42 17.30
CA TRP A 164 -1.65 -1.21 17.45
C TRP A 164 -1.47 -2.54 18.18
N THR A 165 -0.22 -2.99 18.28
CA THR A 165 0.12 -4.30 18.84
C THR A 165 0.59 -4.19 20.30
N CYS A 166 0.42 -3.02 20.93
CA CYS A 166 1.02 -2.72 22.23
C CYS A 166 0.18 -3.13 23.45
N HIS A 167 -1.08 -3.50 23.26
CA HIS A 167 -1.99 -3.87 24.35
C HIS A 167 -2.08 -5.39 24.51
N GLN A 168 -2.31 -5.85 25.73
CA GLN A 168 -2.50 -7.27 26.01
C GLN A 168 -3.71 -7.81 25.23
N GLY A 169 -3.52 -8.93 24.52
CA GLY A 169 -4.55 -9.52 23.68
C GLY A 169 -4.71 -8.85 22.30
N ALA A 170 -3.77 -8.00 21.89
CA ALA A 170 -3.80 -7.36 20.57
C ALA A 170 -3.87 -8.39 19.43
N GLY A 171 -3.07 -9.46 19.47
CA GLY A 171 -3.11 -10.51 18.46
C GLY A 171 -4.49 -11.17 18.34
N THR A 172 -5.14 -11.47 19.47
CA THR A 172 -6.50 -12.03 19.48
C THR A 172 -7.52 -11.05 18.90
N SER A 173 -7.47 -9.78 19.32
CA SER A 173 -8.36 -8.73 18.84
C SER A 173 -8.21 -8.49 17.33
N ILE A 174 -6.97 -8.46 16.83
CA ILE A 174 -6.67 -8.30 15.41
C ILE A 174 -7.17 -9.51 14.61
N ARG A 175 -6.93 -10.76 15.07
CA ARG A 175 -7.50 -11.95 14.40
C ARG A 175 -9.02 -11.90 14.36
N ALA A 176 -9.66 -11.53 15.47
CA ALA A 176 -11.11 -11.45 15.53
C ALA A 176 -11.65 -10.39 14.58
N LEU A 177 -11.03 -9.20 14.54
CA LEU A 177 -11.37 -8.14 13.60
C LEU A 177 -11.23 -8.64 12.16
N VAL A 178 -10.07 -9.18 11.79
CA VAL A 178 -9.80 -9.62 10.40
C VAL A 178 -10.74 -10.75 10.01
N ARG A 179 -10.93 -11.77 10.86
CA ARG A 179 -11.83 -12.89 10.56
C ARG A 179 -13.28 -12.43 10.34
N ASN A 180 -13.76 -11.51 11.15
CA ASN A 180 -15.17 -11.10 11.11
C ASN A 180 -15.43 -10.01 10.08
N MET A 181 -14.49 -9.08 9.91
CA MET A 181 -14.68 -7.88 9.11
C MET A 181 -13.92 -7.93 7.79
N PHE A 182 -12.81 -8.67 7.66
CA PHE A 182 -11.90 -8.71 6.50
C PHE A 182 -11.46 -10.13 6.11
N PRO A 183 -12.41 -11.05 5.83
CA PRO A 183 -12.08 -12.43 5.48
C PRO A 183 -11.24 -12.55 4.19
N GLU A 184 -11.23 -11.53 3.33
CA GLU A 184 -10.45 -11.47 2.09
C GLU A 184 -8.96 -11.12 2.29
N LEU A 185 -8.57 -10.73 3.50
CA LEU A 185 -7.21 -10.29 3.78
C LEU A 185 -6.24 -11.47 3.57
N VAL A 186 -5.26 -11.27 2.70
CA VAL A 186 -4.20 -12.26 2.45
C VAL A 186 -3.00 -11.97 3.31
N GLN A 187 -2.57 -10.70 3.34
CA GLN A 187 -1.33 -10.29 4.00
C GLN A 187 -1.59 -9.08 4.87
N MET A 188 -1.32 -9.24 6.16
CA MET A 188 -1.17 -8.11 7.07
C MET A 188 0.31 -7.77 7.26
N VAL A 189 0.61 -6.49 7.33
CA VAL A 189 1.94 -5.96 7.66
C VAL A 189 1.83 -5.06 8.88
N VAL A 190 2.78 -5.18 9.80
CA VAL A 190 3.01 -4.20 10.86
C VAL A 190 4.21 -3.36 10.45
N TYR A 191 4.04 -2.05 10.33
CA TYR A 191 5.14 -1.15 10.02
C TYR A 191 5.73 -0.50 11.28
N MET A 192 7.02 -0.17 11.24
CA MET A 192 7.79 0.37 12.36
C MET A 192 7.87 1.90 12.44
N TYR A 193 7.46 2.61 11.39
CA TYR A 193 7.34 4.07 11.39
C TYR A 193 6.45 4.57 12.54
N ASP A 194 6.96 5.52 13.34
CA ASP A 194 6.38 5.91 14.64
C ASP A 194 5.55 7.21 14.58
N GLU A 195 5.60 7.94 13.46
CA GLU A 195 4.81 9.17 13.30
C GLU A 195 3.39 8.87 12.82
N GLU A 196 2.45 9.71 13.25
CA GLU A 196 1.03 9.61 12.87
C GLU A 196 0.73 10.15 11.46
N LEU A 197 1.64 10.97 10.93
CA LEU A 197 1.52 11.63 9.64
C LEU A 197 2.74 11.30 8.79
N PRO A 198 2.60 11.34 7.46
CA PRO A 198 3.78 11.31 6.61
C PRO A 198 4.67 12.53 6.88
N PRO A 199 5.96 12.50 6.47
CA PRO A 199 6.86 13.64 6.62
C PRO A 199 6.23 14.92 6.05
N ALA A 200 6.35 16.06 6.74
CA ALA A 200 5.62 17.29 6.40
C ALA A 200 5.99 17.83 5.01
N GLU A 201 7.23 17.61 4.59
CA GLU A 201 7.78 17.97 3.29
C GLU A 201 7.58 16.90 2.19
N TRP A 202 6.90 15.79 2.53
CA TRP A 202 6.58 14.72 1.59
C TRP A 202 5.15 14.89 1.06
N ALA A 203 5.05 15.08 -0.26
CA ALA A 203 3.78 15.12 -0.97
C ALA A 203 4.00 14.67 -2.41
N ASN A 204 2.96 14.09 -3.01
CA ASN A 204 2.99 13.55 -4.37
C ASN A 204 4.18 12.59 -4.56
N GLY A 205 4.31 11.63 -3.65
CA GLY A 205 5.40 10.66 -3.63
C GLY A 205 4.92 9.22 -3.74
N VAL A 206 5.83 8.30 -3.43
CA VAL A 206 5.57 6.86 -3.32
C VAL A 206 5.97 6.37 -1.93
N CYS A 207 5.30 5.33 -1.47
CA CYS A 207 5.65 4.64 -0.25
C CYS A 207 6.27 3.28 -0.58
N ALA A 208 7.13 2.82 0.31
CA ALA A 208 7.73 1.50 0.21
C ALA A 208 7.78 0.82 1.58
N LEU A 209 7.64 -0.51 1.57
CA LEU A 209 7.78 -1.34 2.76
C LEU A 209 9.06 -2.16 2.62
N HIS A 210 10.03 -1.88 3.48
CA HIS A 210 11.35 -2.52 3.45
C HIS A 210 11.49 -3.56 4.56
N ASP A 211 12.30 -4.58 4.30
CA ASP A 211 12.69 -5.48 5.38
C ASP A 211 13.52 -4.70 6.41
N CYS A 212 13.21 -4.91 7.68
CA CYS A 212 13.88 -4.27 8.81
C CYS A 212 14.36 -5.28 9.85
N SER A 213 14.39 -6.58 9.49
CA SER A 213 14.77 -7.67 10.37
C SER A 213 16.19 -7.52 10.97
N ASP A 214 17.08 -6.81 10.27
CA ASP A 214 18.45 -6.50 10.69
C ASP A 214 18.52 -5.35 11.71
N LYS A 215 17.47 -4.52 11.81
CA LYS A 215 17.47 -3.29 12.60
C LYS A 215 17.24 -3.52 14.08
N GLU A 216 17.84 -2.67 14.92
CA GLU A 216 17.73 -2.79 16.37
C GLU A 216 16.30 -2.53 16.88
N TYR A 217 15.59 -1.56 16.29
CA TYR A 217 14.20 -1.29 16.65
C TYR A 217 13.27 -2.48 16.34
N TYR A 218 13.53 -3.24 15.27
CA TYR A 218 12.82 -4.49 14.99
C TYR A 218 13.05 -5.52 16.10
N LYS A 219 14.31 -5.73 16.50
CA LYS A 219 14.64 -6.69 17.57
C LYS A 219 13.97 -6.31 18.88
N ARG A 220 13.99 -5.02 19.24
CA ARG A 220 13.30 -4.49 20.42
C ARG A 220 11.80 -4.71 20.34
N TYR A 221 11.19 -4.45 19.19
CA TYR A 221 9.78 -4.73 18.97
C TYR A 221 9.47 -6.22 19.12
N ALA A 222 10.20 -7.08 18.42
CA ALA A 222 10.00 -8.52 18.41
C ALA A 222 10.16 -9.16 19.79
N MET A 223 11.12 -8.71 20.61
CA MET A 223 11.31 -9.19 21.99
C MET A 223 10.32 -8.58 23.00
N GLY A 224 9.74 -7.42 22.67
CA GLY A 224 8.80 -6.71 23.52
C GLY A 224 7.36 -6.87 23.03
N ARG A 225 6.79 -5.76 22.54
CA ARG A 225 5.36 -5.66 22.18
C ARG A 225 4.94 -6.65 21.08
N GLY A 226 5.86 -7.03 20.19
CA GLY A 226 5.61 -8.00 19.14
C GLY A 226 5.32 -9.42 19.64
N GLN A 227 5.55 -9.73 20.92
CA GLN A 227 5.22 -11.03 21.50
C GLN A 227 3.72 -11.34 21.44
N GLU A 228 2.86 -10.31 21.56
CA GLU A 228 1.40 -10.45 21.38
C GLU A 228 1.02 -10.87 19.95
N MET A 229 1.95 -10.74 19.01
CA MET A 229 1.77 -11.07 17.60
C MET A 229 2.48 -12.36 17.19
N ARG A 230 2.86 -13.21 18.15
CA ARG A 230 3.52 -14.49 17.88
C ARG A 230 2.64 -15.69 18.17
N ASP A 231 2.84 -16.73 17.36
CA ASP A 231 2.37 -18.10 17.62
C ASP A 231 3.61 -18.97 17.84
N GLY A 232 4.05 -19.08 19.10
CA GLY A 232 5.32 -19.71 19.44
C GLY A 232 6.50 -18.93 18.84
N ASP A 233 7.34 -19.60 18.04
CA ASP A 233 8.55 -19.01 17.46
C ASP A 233 8.28 -18.19 16.19
N LYS A 234 7.07 -18.27 15.64
CA LYS A 234 6.69 -17.62 14.38
C LYS A 234 5.81 -16.41 14.59
N TRP A 235 5.82 -15.51 13.62
CA TRP A 235 4.80 -14.49 13.52
C TRP A 235 3.45 -15.13 13.27
N MET A 236 2.42 -14.63 13.95
CA MET A 236 1.07 -15.14 13.78
C MET A 236 0.58 -14.99 12.34
N VAL A 237 -0.30 -15.91 11.94
CA VAL A 237 -1.01 -15.79 10.66
C VAL A 237 -2.21 -14.86 10.85
N VAL A 238 -2.31 -13.82 10.03
CA VAL A 238 -3.47 -12.92 9.96
C VAL A 238 -3.92 -12.81 8.51
N GLY A 239 -5.11 -13.34 8.23
CA GLY A 239 -5.55 -13.59 6.86
C GLY A 239 -5.08 -14.96 6.38
N GLU A 240 -4.37 -15.01 5.25
CA GLU A 240 -3.84 -16.24 4.68
C GLU A 240 -2.34 -16.45 4.95
N LYS A 241 -1.59 -15.38 5.25
CA LYS A 241 -0.11 -15.40 5.38
C LYS A 241 0.37 -15.01 6.77
N GLU A 242 1.58 -15.46 7.11
CA GLU A 242 2.30 -15.01 8.30
C GLU A 242 2.45 -13.48 8.26
N LEU A 243 2.21 -12.84 9.40
CA LEU A 243 2.38 -11.41 9.58
C LEU A 243 3.83 -11.01 9.23
N ARG A 244 3.99 -9.90 8.52
CA ARG A 244 5.30 -9.30 8.26
C ARG A 244 5.48 -8.05 9.10
N VAL A 245 6.68 -7.84 9.61
CA VAL A 245 7.07 -6.59 10.28
C VAL A 245 8.11 -5.91 9.41
N MET A 246 7.80 -4.71 8.93
CA MET A 246 8.56 -4.01 7.89
C MET A 246 8.81 -2.56 8.33
N ASP A 247 9.76 -1.87 7.70
CA ASP A 247 9.85 -0.41 7.82
C ASP A 247 9.03 0.26 6.73
N LEU A 248 8.49 1.44 7.00
CA LEU A 248 7.74 2.23 6.04
C LEU A 248 8.55 3.48 5.66
N ASP A 249 8.92 3.56 4.40
CA ASP A 249 9.66 4.68 3.84
C ASP A 249 8.80 5.52 2.89
N PHE A 250 9.16 6.80 2.82
CA PHE A 250 8.50 7.82 2.01
C PHE A 250 9.49 8.38 1.00
N GLU A 251 9.29 8.07 -0.27
CA GLU A 251 10.17 8.51 -1.35
C GLU A 251 9.50 9.61 -2.17
N ARG A 252 10.31 10.56 -2.64
CA ARG A 252 9.84 11.61 -3.57
C ARG A 252 9.88 11.06 -4.99
N GLY A 253 8.79 11.22 -5.75
CA GLY A 253 8.75 10.85 -7.17
C GLY A 253 7.59 9.95 -7.55
N TRP A 254 7.80 9.15 -8.59
CA TRP A 254 6.83 8.30 -9.28
C TRP A 254 7.37 6.89 -9.47
#